data_AF-A0A7K1T950-F1
#
_entry.id   AF-A0A7K1T950-F1
#
_cell.length_a   1.000
_cell.length_b   1.000
_cell.length_c   1.000
_cell.angle_alpha   90.00
_cell.angle_beta   90.00
_cell.angle_gamma   90.00
#
_symmetry.space_group_name_H-M   'P 1'
#
loop_
_entity.id
_entity.type
_entity.pdbx_description
1 polymer ?
#
loop_
_entity_poly.entity_id
_entity_poly.type
_entity_poly.pdbx_seq_one_letter_code
_entity_poly.pdbx_strand_id
1 'polypeptide(L)'
;MSHAQLYANGPFSTGALTTNGTAAPAGYTWSEAPANAGTFGFSATSGINTLADNFTVPAGQPWTLTRASFFPYQTGYMGEASPITALYLRIWNGPPTAVGSAIVFGDLTTNRLVGSRDAQVYRIIYEAAGTTRHVWQVDAAIAPALTLPPGTYWVEWASTALATHYYLPVTMAGQGQVPGADALQSSFGTWSTLTDAGAGASVDFPFQLAISNTPLPVTLVAFSAQAAPGAVRLNWTTASERNSARFVAERSTDAHTFVAIGSVEGAGTTTATHSYALTDAALPPGGPTLYYRLRQVDLDGTLTYSPVQAVESSPGELTLLPNPAHVSARLAGAPAGALVQVFDALGRQVLATTTDAAGTATLLLSRGVYAVRTGPHVRRLLME
;
A
#
# COMPACT_ATOMS: atom_id res chain seq x y z
N MET A 1 5.32 -11.25 -10.00
CA MET A 1 5.48 -11.77 -8.63
C MET A 1 6.39 -10.81 -7.88
N SER A 2 5.85 -9.95 -7.01
CA SER A 2 6.70 -9.10 -6.17
C SER A 2 7.41 -9.99 -5.15
N HIS A 3 8.73 -9.93 -5.09
CA HIS A 3 9.50 -10.68 -4.10
C HIS A 3 9.18 -10.09 -2.72
N ALA A 4 8.74 -10.92 -1.78
CA ALA A 4 8.59 -10.50 -0.39
C ALA A 4 9.98 -10.23 0.20
N GLN A 5 10.18 -9.03 0.74
CA GLN A 5 11.39 -8.68 1.46
C GLN A 5 11.31 -9.29 2.88
N LEU A 6 12.44 -9.71 3.43
CA LEU A 6 12.51 -10.30 4.78
C LEU A 6 13.30 -9.37 5.70
N TYR A 7 12.69 -8.95 6.81
CA TYR A 7 13.43 -8.41 7.95
C TYR A 7 13.83 -9.54 8.88
N ALA A 8 15.02 -9.45 9.49
CA ALA A 8 15.50 -10.40 10.49
C ALA A 8 16.14 -9.65 11.67
N ASN A 9 15.66 -9.94 12.89
CA ASN A 9 16.16 -9.34 14.12
C ASN A 9 17.36 -10.14 14.68
N GLY A 10 18.52 -9.97 14.05
CA GLY A 10 19.76 -10.59 14.50
C GLY A 10 19.92 -12.09 14.18
N PRO A 11 21.15 -12.63 14.29
CA PRO A 11 21.44 -14.03 14.01
C PRO A 11 21.02 -14.96 15.15
N PHE A 12 20.71 -16.21 14.81
CA PHE A 12 20.43 -17.28 15.79
C PHE A 12 21.30 -18.52 15.61
N SER A 13 22.17 -18.53 14.60
CA SER A 13 23.15 -19.59 14.32
C SER A 13 24.56 -19.05 14.47
N THR A 14 25.42 -19.82 15.14
CA THR A 14 26.86 -19.58 15.31
C THR A 14 27.71 -20.37 14.31
N GLY A 15 27.09 -21.17 13.44
CA GLY A 15 27.75 -21.92 12.38
C GLY A 15 27.89 -23.42 12.63
N ALA A 16 28.64 -24.09 11.77
CA ALA A 16 28.76 -25.55 11.76
C ALA A 16 29.71 -26.13 12.82
N LEU A 17 30.53 -25.29 13.45
CA LEU A 17 31.47 -25.68 14.50
C LEU A 17 31.15 -24.91 15.77
N THR A 18 31.30 -25.57 16.92
CA THR A 18 31.37 -24.88 18.22
C THR A 18 32.68 -24.09 18.31
N THR A 19 32.79 -23.25 19.33
CA THR A 19 34.01 -22.48 19.62
C THR A 19 35.24 -23.37 19.81
N ASN A 20 35.08 -24.60 20.33
CA ASN A 20 36.15 -25.59 20.47
C ASN A 20 36.34 -26.53 19.25
N GLY A 21 35.63 -26.29 18.14
CA GLY A 21 35.80 -27.03 16.89
C GLY A 21 34.97 -28.30 16.74
N THR A 22 33.98 -28.55 17.62
CA THR A 22 33.07 -29.69 17.49
C THR A 22 32.03 -29.45 16.40
N ALA A 23 31.98 -30.33 15.40
CA ALA A 23 31.07 -30.19 14.27
C ALA A 23 29.61 -30.51 14.63
N ALA A 24 28.69 -29.74 14.06
CA ALA A 24 27.27 -30.02 14.05
C ALA A 24 26.96 -31.24 13.17
N PRO A 25 25.84 -31.95 13.41
CA PRO A 25 25.35 -32.96 12.49
C PRO A 25 25.24 -32.43 11.06
N ALA A 26 25.40 -33.31 10.07
CA ALA A 26 25.35 -32.92 8.66
C ALA A 26 24.04 -32.20 8.32
N GLY A 27 24.14 -31.01 7.72
CA GLY A 27 22.97 -30.18 7.39
C GLY A 27 22.46 -29.29 8.54
N TYR A 28 23.09 -29.33 9.71
CA TYR A 28 22.74 -28.51 10.87
C TYR A 28 23.84 -27.51 11.24
N THR A 29 23.46 -26.51 12.03
CA THR A 29 24.38 -25.59 12.69
C THR A 29 24.10 -25.52 14.18
N TRP A 30 25.05 -24.97 14.92
CA TRP A 30 24.88 -24.68 16.34
C TRP A 30 24.28 -23.29 16.52
N SER A 31 23.56 -23.14 17.63
CA SER A 31 23.36 -21.87 18.31
C SER A 31 24.05 -21.99 19.66
N GLU A 32 25.31 -21.57 19.72
CA GLU A 32 26.14 -21.71 20.92
C GLU A 32 25.95 -20.52 21.86
N ALA A 33 25.37 -20.76 23.04
CA ALA A 33 25.24 -19.72 24.05
C ALA A 33 26.63 -19.16 24.47
N PRO A 34 26.73 -17.86 24.79
CA PRO A 34 27.96 -17.28 25.34
C PRO A 34 28.48 -18.03 26.57
N ALA A 35 29.80 -17.97 26.81
CA ALA A 35 30.47 -18.63 27.93
C ALA A 35 29.88 -18.31 29.31
N ASN A 36 29.40 -17.08 29.48
CA ASN A 36 28.79 -16.59 30.72
C ASN A 36 27.26 -16.68 30.71
N ALA A 37 26.61 -17.26 29.69
CA ALA A 37 25.16 -17.35 29.64
C ALA A 37 24.60 -18.17 30.82
N GLY A 38 23.66 -17.58 31.56
CA GLY A 38 22.96 -18.20 32.67
C GLY A 38 21.74 -19.02 32.21
N THR A 39 21.31 -18.86 30.97
CA THR A 39 20.16 -19.61 30.41
C THR A 39 20.37 -20.01 28.94
N PHE A 40 19.61 -21.02 28.50
CA PHE A 40 19.60 -21.48 27.10
C PHE A 40 18.53 -20.78 26.27
N GLY A 41 17.57 -20.15 26.94
CA GLY A 41 16.44 -19.48 26.33
C GLY A 41 15.44 -19.00 27.37
N PHE A 42 14.38 -18.36 26.90
CA PHE A 42 13.36 -17.76 27.74
C PHE A 42 11.99 -18.31 27.35
N SER A 43 11.12 -18.53 28.33
CA SER A 43 9.78 -19.04 28.08
C SER A 43 8.88 -17.94 27.51
N ALA A 44 8.04 -18.29 26.53
CA ALA A 44 6.92 -17.47 26.08
C ALA A 44 5.65 -18.34 26.03
N THR A 45 5.22 -18.84 27.18
CA THR A 45 4.06 -19.73 27.29
C THR A 45 2.76 -18.92 27.35
N SER A 46 1.85 -19.16 26.42
CA SER A 46 0.55 -18.47 26.38
C SER A 46 -0.18 -18.52 27.73
N GLY A 47 -0.72 -17.37 28.15
CA GLY A 47 -1.38 -17.20 29.46
C GLY A 47 -0.44 -17.06 30.67
N ILE A 48 0.87 -17.23 30.50
CA ILE A 48 1.86 -17.14 31.58
C ILE A 48 2.89 -16.06 31.26
N ASN A 49 3.70 -16.27 30.22
CA ASN A 49 4.81 -15.40 29.84
C ASN A 49 4.72 -15.06 28.35
N THR A 50 4.99 -13.80 27.99
CA THR A 50 5.17 -13.36 26.59
C THR A 50 6.53 -12.70 26.45
N LEU A 51 7.10 -12.80 25.25
CA LEU A 51 8.33 -12.09 24.89
C LEU A 51 7.96 -10.96 23.94
N ALA A 52 8.65 -9.83 24.04
CA ALA A 52 8.51 -8.72 23.11
C ALA A 52 9.87 -8.15 22.73
N ASP A 53 10.01 -7.73 21.49
CA ASP A 53 11.25 -7.17 20.95
C ASP A 53 10.91 -6.16 19.83
N ASN A 54 11.80 -5.22 19.57
CA ASN A 54 11.56 -4.09 18.70
C ASN A 54 11.90 -4.38 17.23
N PHE A 55 11.33 -3.60 16.32
CA PHE A 55 11.82 -3.45 14.94
C PHE A 55 11.52 -2.05 14.42
N THR A 56 12.31 -1.61 13.45
CA THR A 56 12.16 -0.27 12.84
C THR A 56 11.73 -0.39 11.39
N VAL A 57 10.60 0.23 11.07
CA VAL A 57 10.19 0.50 9.69
C VAL A 57 10.93 1.76 9.22
N PRO A 58 11.78 1.68 8.18
CA PRO A 58 12.62 2.78 7.74
C PRO A 58 11.83 3.93 7.11
N ALA A 59 12.38 5.14 7.19
CA ALA A 59 11.80 6.33 6.58
C ALA A 59 11.58 6.16 5.06
N GLY A 60 10.44 6.64 4.57
CA GLY A 60 10.08 6.59 3.15
C GLY A 60 9.72 5.21 2.60
N GLN A 61 9.64 4.17 3.44
CA GLN A 61 9.29 2.81 3.01
C GLN A 61 8.31 2.16 4.00
N PRO A 62 7.00 2.40 3.88
CA PRO A 62 6.03 1.70 4.71
C PRO A 62 6.12 0.19 4.46
N TRP A 63 6.04 -0.59 5.53
CA TRP A 63 6.05 -2.05 5.43
C TRP A 63 4.63 -2.58 5.48
N THR A 64 4.27 -3.46 4.55
CA THR A 64 3.06 -4.30 4.70
C THR A 64 3.50 -5.69 5.16
N LEU A 65 3.23 -5.99 6.42
CA LEU A 65 3.58 -7.25 7.06
C LEU A 65 2.52 -8.31 6.77
N THR A 66 2.98 -9.52 6.42
CA THR A 66 2.09 -10.65 6.06
C THR A 66 2.35 -11.89 6.92
N ARG A 67 3.54 -12.00 7.51
CA ARG A 67 3.93 -13.13 8.36
C ARG A 67 5.02 -12.72 9.33
N ALA A 68 4.99 -13.29 10.53
CA ALA A 68 6.10 -13.24 11.48
C ALA A 68 6.60 -14.67 11.74
N SER A 69 7.91 -14.85 11.87
CA SER A 69 8.53 -16.14 12.16
C SER A 69 9.34 -16.06 13.45
N PHE A 70 9.23 -17.09 14.28
CA PHE A 70 9.96 -17.19 15.55
C PHE A 70 10.63 -18.55 15.70
N PHE A 71 11.57 -18.66 16.64
CA PHE A 71 12.46 -19.81 16.74
C PHE A 71 12.43 -20.48 18.14
N PRO A 72 11.38 -21.25 18.48
CA PRO A 72 11.35 -21.99 19.73
C PRO A 72 12.07 -23.33 19.66
N TYR A 73 12.44 -23.88 20.82
CA TYR A 73 12.87 -25.26 20.99
C TYR A 73 12.19 -25.90 22.22
N GLN A 74 12.12 -27.23 22.23
CA GLN A 74 11.70 -28.03 23.38
C GLN A 74 12.79 -29.03 23.73
N THR A 75 13.31 -28.97 24.96
CA THR A 75 14.40 -29.85 25.39
C THR A 75 13.95 -31.32 25.41
N GLY A 76 14.72 -32.20 24.77
CA GLY A 76 14.48 -33.64 24.72
C GLY A 76 13.36 -34.08 23.77
N TYR A 77 12.78 -33.16 22.99
CA TYR A 77 11.74 -33.53 22.04
C TYR A 77 12.32 -34.20 20.79
N MET A 78 11.86 -35.41 20.47
CA MET A 78 12.38 -36.26 19.38
C MET A 78 11.37 -36.49 18.24
N GLY A 79 10.28 -35.72 18.19
CA GLY A 79 9.27 -35.88 17.14
C GLY A 79 9.70 -35.23 15.81
N GLU A 80 9.15 -35.73 14.70
CA GLU A 80 9.46 -35.28 13.33
C GLU A 80 8.83 -33.92 12.98
N ALA A 81 7.75 -33.54 13.65
CA ALA A 81 7.07 -32.26 13.48
C ALA A 81 7.27 -31.38 14.71
N SER A 82 7.15 -30.06 14.54
CA SER A 82 7.34 -29.12 15.66
C SER A 82 6.41 -29.42 16.83
N PRO A 83 6.91 -29.34 18.09
CA PRO A 83 6.09 -29.51 19.28
C PRO A 83 5.18 -28.31 19.57
N ILE A 84 5.26 -27.24 18.77
CA ILE A 84 4.47 -26.02 18.94
C ILE A 84 3.08 -26.21 18.34
N THR A 85 2.05 -26.03 19.15
CA THR A 85 0.65 -26.32 18.78
C THR A 85 -0.17 -25.06 18.48
N ALA A 86 0.24 -23.91 19.02
CA ALA A 86 -0.34 -22.61 18.69
C ALA A 86 0.70 -21.51 18.86
N LEU A 87 0.49 -20.42 18.13
CA LEU A 87 1.33 -19.23 18.16
C LEU A 87 0.42 -18.00 18.18
N TYR A 88 0.66 -17.12 19.14
CA TYR A 88 -0.10 -15.91 19.39
C TYR A 88 0.82 -14.71 19.23
N LEU A 89 0.28 -13.64 18.67
CA LEU A 89 1.08 -12.48 18.25
C LEU A 89 0.23 -11.22 18.32
N ARG A 90 0.80 -10.18 18.90
CA ARG A 90 0.36 -8.80 18.70
C ARG A 90 1.53 -7.87 18.38
N ILE A 91 1.24 -6.76 17.72
CA ILE A 91 2.21 -5.72 17.37
C ILE A 91 1.80 -4.42 18.04
N TRP A 92 2.76 -3.77 18.68
CA TRP A 92 2.61 -2.49 19.35
C TRP A 92 3.26 -1.37 18.54
N ASN A 93 2.62 -0.21 18.52
CA ASN A 93 3.24 1.05 18.18
C ASN A 93 3.84 1.65 19.45
N GLY A 94 5.17 1.57 19.59
CA GLY A 94 5.90 1.90 20.81
C GLY A 94 6.13 0.71 21.77
N PRO A 95 7.03 0.85 22.76
CA PRO A 95 7.34 -0.21 23.73
C PRO A 95 6.12 -0.58 24.59
N PRO A 96 5.86 -1.86 24.89
CA PRO A 96 4.74 -2.28 25.75
C PRO A 96 4.68 -1.62 27.14
N THR A 97 5.81 -1.13 27.63
CA THR A 97 5.95 -0.45 28.93
C THR A 97 5.73 1.06 28.89
N ALA A 98 5.73 1.67 27.69
CA ALA A 98 5.70 3.12 27.56
C ALA A 98 4.26 3.67 27.57
N VAL A 99 4.07 4.82 28.21
CA VAL A 99 2.81 5.57 28.17
C VAL A 99 2.54 6.02 26.74
N GLY A 100 1.33 5.76 26.23
CA GLY A 100 0.93 6.12 24.87
C GLY A 100 1.17 5.02 23.84
N SER A 101 1.82 3.91 24.20
CA SER A 101 1.92 2.74 23.32
C SER A 101 0.56 2.10 23.11
N ALA A 102 0.32 1.61 21.90
CA ALA A 102 -0.94 1.01 21.51
C ALA A 102 -0.74 -0.26 20.69
N ILE A 103 -1.60 -1.26 20.91
CA ILE A 103 -1.66 -2.44 20.04
C ILE A 103 -2.27 -2.02 18.71
N VAL A 104 -1.53 -2.24 17.63
CA VAL A 104 -1.95 -1.92 16.25
C VAL A 104 -2.32 -3.16 15.45
N PHE A 105 -2.05 -4.36 15.97
CA PHE A 105 -2.44 -5.61 15.35
C PHE A 105 -2.45 -6.77 16.34
N GLY A 106 -3.36 -7.72 16.11
CA GLY A 106 -3.34 -9.02 16.77
C GLY A 106 -3.72 -8.98 18.25
N ASP A 107 -3.57 -10.13 18.88
CA ASP A 107 -3.92 -10.39 20.28
C ASP A 107 -3.17 -11.65 20.75
N LEU A 108 -3.34 -12.01 22.03
CA LEU A 108 -2.69 -13.18 22.63
C LEU A 108 -3.65 -14.37 22.84
N THR A 109 -4.78 -14.39 22.15
CA THR A 109 -5.83 -15.42 22.31
C THR A 109 -6.17 -16.14 21.00
N THR A 110 -5.98 -15.48 19.86
CA THR A 110 -6.19 -15.99 18.50
C THR A 110 -4.96 -16.76 18.05
N ASN A 111 -5.11 -18.06 17.81
CA ASN A 111 -4.03 -18.86 17.22
C ASN A 111 -3.78 -18.41 15.77
N ARG A 112 -2.54 -17.99 15.50
CA ARG A 112 -2.08 -17.53 14.19
C ARG A 112 -1.05 -18.45 13.56
N LEU A 113 -0.75 -19.60 14.16
CA LEU A 113 0.19 -20.58 13.60
C LEU A 113 -0.29 -21.09 12.24
N VAL A 114 0.49 -20.84 11.19
CA VAL A 114 0.19 -21.25 9.80
C VAL A 114 1.28 -22.10 9.17
N GLY A 115 2.42 -22.23 9.82
CA GLY A 115 3.50 -23.07 9.33
C GLY A 115 4.49 -23.39 10.43
N SER A 116 5.11 -24.56 10.32
CA SER A 116 6.30 -24.87 11.10
C SER A 116 7.21 -25.81 10.33
N ARG A 117 8.52 -25.62 10.50
CA ARG A 117 9.55 -26.45 9.89
C ARG A 117 10.78 -26.49 10.77
N ASP A 118 11.65 -27.47 10.50
CA ASP A 118 12.98 -27.53 11.07
C ASP A 118 13.78 -26.27 10.71
N ALA A 119 14.41 -25.62 11.70
CA ALA A 119 15.29 -24.46 11.46
C ALA A 119 16.72 -24.87 11.10
N GLN A 120 17.04 -26.16 11.17
CA GLN A 120 18.36 -26.77 10.98
C GLN A 120 19.40 -26.25 11.99
N VAL A 121 18.95 -26.02 13.23
CA VAL A 121 19.77 -25.48 14.32
C VAL A 121 19.54 -26.27 15.61
N TYR A 122 20.62 -26.53 16.35
CA TYR A 122 20.57 -27.02 17.73
C TYR A 122 21.06 -25.95 18.72
N ARG A 123 20.29 -25.72 19.79
CA ARG A 123 20.70 -24.82 20.89
C ARG A 123 21.61 -25.57 21.87
N ILE A 124 22.81 -25.04 22.09
CA ILE A 124 23.79 -25.62 23.00
C ILE A 124 24.32 -24.58 23.98
N ILE A 125 25.02 -25.07 25.00
CA ILE A 125 25.82 -24.24 25.89
C ILE A 125 27.22 -24.07 25.31
N TYR A 126 27.94 -23.07 25.81
CA TYR A 126 29.32 -22.83 25.43
C TYR A 126 30.13 -24.12 25.47
N GLU A 127 30.70 -24.49 24.32
CA GLU A 127 31.58 -25.61 24.07
C GLU A 127 31.01 -27.03 24.28
N ALA A 128 29.77 -27.17 24.77
CA ALA A 128 29.15 -28.47 25.01
C ALA A 128 28.10 -28.81 23.96
N ALA A 129 28.58 -29.40 22.86
CA ALA A 129 27.74 -29.90 21.77
C ALA A 129 26.67 -30.88 22.26
N GLY A 130 25.48 -30.80 21.66
CA GLY A 130 24.37 -31.69 22.00
C GLY A 130 23.15 -31.46 21.10
N THR A 131 22.43 -32.53 20.79
CA THR A 131 21.30 -32.52 19.84
C THR A 131 19.93 -32.55 20.52
N THR A 132 19.87 -32.34 21.84
CA THR A 132 18.63 -32.44 22.62
C THR A 132 17.74 -31.20 22.53
N ARG A 133 18.20 -30.08 21.95
CA ARG A 133 17.43 -28.83 21.84
C ARG A 133 17.32 -28.42 20.38
N HIS A 134 16.46 -29.15 19.68
CA HIS A 134 16.15 -28.91 18.29
C HIS A 134 15.33 -27.63 18.12
N VAL A 135 15.83 -26.67 17.32
CA VAL A 135 15.17 -25.39 17.08
C VAL A 135 14.24 -25.51 15.88
N TRP A 136 13.01 -25.02 16.05
CA TRP A 136 11.99 -25.00 15.02
C TRP A 136 11.78 -23.58 14.55
N GLN A 137 11.46 -23.39 13.27
CA GLN A 137 10.84 -22.16 12.80
C GLN A 137 9.33 -22.33 12.86
N VAL A 138 8.64 -21.39 13.51
CA VAL A 138 7.17 -21.31 13.56
C VAL A 138 6.70 -20.00 12.96
N ASP A 139 5.68 -20.07 12.10
CA ASP A 139 5.21 -18.97 11.30
C ASP A 139 3.80 -18.56 11.75
N ALA A 140 3.65 -17.29 12.16
CA ALA A 140 2.37 -16.64 12.45
C ALA A 140 1.86 -15.85 11.24
N ALA A 141 0.58 -16.03 10.87
CA ALA A 141 -0.06 -15.21 9.86
C ALA A 141 -0.41 -13.81 10.40
N ILE A 142 0.01 -12.79 9.67
CA ILE A 142 -0.45 -11.41 9.83
C ILE A 142 -1.56 -11.21 8.80
N ALA A 143 -2.76 -11.68 9.17
CA ALA A 143 -3.98 -11.61 8.37
C ALA A 143 -5.08 -10.87 9.18
N PRO A 144 -5.73 -9.84 8.60
CA PRO A 144 -5.36 -9.18 7.35
C PRO A 144 -3.93 -8.58 7.41
N ALA A 145 -3.31 -8.34 6.25
CA ALA A 145 -1.96 -7.79 6.20
C ALA A 145 -1.90 -6.42 6.90
N LEU A 146 -0.81 -6.16 7.63
CA LEU A 146 -0.65 -4.95 8.44
C LEU A 146 0.30 -3.97 7.76
N THR A 147 -0.19 -2.80 7.35
CA THR A 147 0.65 -1.73 6.83
C THR A 147 1.08 -0.77 7.92
N LEU A 148 2.39 -0.66 8.15
CA LEU A 148 3.02 0.19 9.13
C LEU A 148 3.74 1.36 8.43
N PRO A 149 3.48 2.63 8.81
CA PRO A 149 4.34 3.74 8.39
C PRO A 149 5.74 3.63 9.02
N PRO A 150 6.69 4.48 8.61
CA PRO A 150 7.98 4.57 9.29
C PRO A 150 7.83 4.81 10.79
N GLY A 151 8.61 4.09 11.59
CA GLY A 151 8.53 4.14 13.05
C GLY A 151 9.13 2.92 13.72
N THR A 152 9.18 2.95 15.06
CA THR A 152 9.62 1.82 15.88
C THR A 152 8.42 1.11 16.48
N TYR A 153 8.34 -0.18 16.22
CA TYR A 153 7.27 -1.06 16.66
C TYR A 153 7.84 -2.18 17.51
N TRP A 154 6.97 -2.85 18.26
CA TRP A 154 7.34 -4.01 19.05
C TRP A 154 6.46 -5.19 18.66
N VAL A 155 7.09 -6.33 18.41
CA VAL A 155 6.38 -7.59 18.24
C VAL A 155 6.35 -8.31 19.56
N GLU A 156 5.17 -8.73 20.01
CA GLU A 156 4.98 -9.56 21.20
C GLU A 156 4.40 -10.90 20.80
N TRP A 157 4.97 -11.98 21.34
CA TRP A 157 4.53 -13.33 21.02
C TRP A 157 4.54 -14.27 22.24
N ALA A 158 3.74 -15.31 22.11
CA ALA A 158 3.73 -16.48 22.97
C ALA A 158 3.23 -17.70 22.20
N SER A 159 3.48 -18.90 22.71
CA SER A 159 3.05 -20.15 22.10
C SER A 159 2.51 -21.14 23.12
N THR A 160 1.73 -22.11 22.64
CA THR A 160 1.50 -23.37 23.34
C THR A 160 2.32 -24.47 22.68
N ALA A 161 2.73 -25.46 23.47
CA ALA A 161 3.49 -26.59 22.99
C ALA A 161 3.09 -27.85 23.74
N LEU A 162 3.58 -29.01 23.30
CA LEU A 162 3.34 -30.30 23.96
C LEU A 162 3.92 -30.38 25.37
N ALA A 163 4.99 -29.62 25.66
CA ALA A 163 5.57 -29.46 26.99
C ALA A 163 6.26 -28.09 27.14
N THR A 164 7.06 -27.93 28.20
CA THR A 164 7.84 -26.71 28.43
C THR A 164 8.81 -26.45 27.28
N HIS A 165 8.71 -25.25 26.70
CA HIS A 165 9.48 -24.81 25.54
C HIS A 165 10.08 -23.41 25.80
N TYR A 166 11.05 -23.04 24.99
CA TYR A 166 11.82 -21.81 25.16
C TYR A 166 12.16 -21.20 23.80
N TYR A 167 12.40 -19.90 23.79
CA TYR A 167 12.95 -19.16 22.66
C TYR A 167 14.41 -18.85 22.95
N LEU A 168 15.29 -19.13 21.98
CA LEU A 168 16.71 -18.78 22.09
C LEU A 168 16.89 -17.27 21.83
N PRO A 169 17.76 -16.58 22.58
CA PRO A 169 18.12 -15.19 22.27
C PRO A 169 19.01 -15.13 21.02
N VAL A 170 19.16 -13.94 20.46
CA VAL A 170 20.13 -13.64 19.40
C VAL A 170 21.50 -14.08 19.88
N THR A 171 22.21 -14.79 19.01
CA THR A 171 23.47 -15.44 19.35
C THR A 171 24.49 -15.19 18.25
N MET A 172 25.66 -14.69 18.63
CA MET A 172 26.75 -14.33 17.74
C MET A 172 28.03 -15.07 18.14
N ALA A 173 28.70 -15.69 17.18
CA ALA A 173 29.95 -16.40 17.44
C ALA A 173 31.02 -15.44 18.00
N GLY A 174 31.61 -15.80 19.15
CA GLY A 174 32.68 -15.01 19.78
C GLY A 174 32.25 -13.69 20.43
N GLN A 175 30.95 -13.38 20.50
CA GLN A 175 30.43 -12.21 21.20
C GLN A 175 29.48 -12.61 22.32
N GLY A 176 29.63 -11.96 23.48
CA GLY A 176 28.77 -12.23 24.64
C GLY A 176 27.42 -11.51 24.61
N GLN A 177 27.27 -10.47 23.78
CA GLN A 177 26.12 -9.57 23.81
C GLN A 177 25.86 -8.89 22.46
N VAL A 178 24.59 -8.59 22.21
CA VAL A 178 24.15 -7.77 21.08
C VAL A 178 24.10 -6.32 21.55
N PRO A 179 24.90 -5.41 20.98
CA PRO A 179 24.82 -4.00 21.33
C PRO A 179 23.43 -3.42 21.08
N GLY A 180 22.84 -2.77 22.09
CA GLY A 180 21.53 -2.15 21.98
C GLY A 180 20.34 -3.06 22.30
N ALA A 181 20.60 -4.28 22.79
CA ALA A 181 19.55 -5.23 23.11
C ALA A 181 18.54 -4.70 24.13
N ASP A 182 17.25 -4.83 23.82
CA ASP A 182 16.17 -4.21 24.59
C ASP A 182 14.93 -5.08 24.79
N ALA A 183 14.98 -6.37 24.46
CA ALA A 183 13.82 -7.25 24.61
C ALA A 183 13.21 -7.24 26.03
N LEU A 184 11.89 -7.40 26.06
CA LEU A 184 11.08 -7.40 27.25
C LEU A 184 10.41 -8.78 27.43
N GLN A 185 10.08 -9.11 28.67
CA GLN A 185 9.18 -10.21 28.98
C GLN A 185 8.01 -9.70 29.82
N SER A 186 6.79 -10.13 29.48
CA SER A 186 5.66 -10.02 30.38
C SER A 186 5.53 -11.32 31.14
N SER A 187 5.47 -11.28 32.46
CA SER A 187 5.14 -12.42 33.31
C SER A 187 3.87 -12.10 34.09
N PHE A 188 2.80 -12.87 33.82
CA PHE A 188 1.46 -12.62 34.36
C PHE A 188 1.01 -11.15 34.23
N GLY A 189 1.36 -10.51 33.10
CA GLY A 189 1.01 -9.11 32.80
C GLY A 189 2.00 -8.07 33.35
N THR A 190 3.02 -8.47 34.11
CA THR A 190 4.07 -7.56 34.60
C THR A 190 5.25 -7.57 33.64
N TRP A 191 5.61 -6.40 33.12
CA TRP A 191 6.72 -6.24 32.18
C TRP A 191 8.05 -5.97 32.88
N SER A 192 9.11 -6.58 32.36
CA SER A 192 10.49 -6.27 32.74
C SER A 192 11.42 -6.36 31.53
N THR A 193 12.54 -5.63 31.58
CA THR A 193 13.66 -5.85 30.67
C THR A 193 14.20 -7.25 30.89
N LEU A 194 14.39 -7.98 29.80
CA LEU A 194 14.86 -9.34 29.86
C LEU A 194 16.39 -9.34 29.87
N THR A 195 16.96 -9.88 30.94
CA THR A 195 18.41 -10.00 31.10
C THR A 195 18.80 -11.46 31.24
N ASP A 196 19.91 -11.85 30.62
CA ASP A 196 20.58 -13.10 30.96
C ASP A 196 21.35 -12.85 32.27
N ALA A 197 20.91 -13.49 33.35
CA ALA A 197 21.47 -13.28 34.68
C ALA A 197 22.94 -13.71 34.80
N GLY A 198 23.40 -14.70 34.02
CA GLY A 198 24.80 -15.09 33.99
C GLY A 198 25.65 -14.07 33.25
N ALA A 199 25.13 -13.54 32.13
CA ALA A 199 25.84 -12.53 31.34
C ALA A 199 25.69 -11.10 31.89
N GLY A 200 24.73 -10.87 32.79
CA GLY A 200 24.45 -9.59 33.42
C GLY A 200 23.93 -8.52 32.47
N ALA A 201 23.25 -8.91 31.38
CA ALA A 201 22.87 -7.97 30.34
C ALA A 201 21.59 -8.34 29.59
N SER A 202 21.04 -7.32 28.93
CA SER A 202 19.88 -7.43 28.07
C SER A 202 20.12 -8.36 26.89
N VAL A 203 19.04 -8.98 26.42
CA VAL A 203 19.03 -9.88 25.27
C VAL A 203 18.08 -9.36 24.19
N ASP A 204 18.31 -9.79 22.96
CA ASP A 204 17.34 -9.69 21.85
C ASP A 204 16.91 -11.09 21.44
N PHE A 205 15.84 -11.19 20.65
CA PHE A 205 15.36 -12.43 20.06
C PHE A 205 15.40 -12.40 18.54
N PRO A 206 15.79 -13.53 17.94
CA PRO A 206 15.62 -13.72 16.52
C PRO A 206 14.13 -13.84 16.20
N PHE A 207 13.68 -12.97 15.32
CA PHE A 207 12.42 -13.13 14.61
C PHE A 207 12.58 -12.62 13.19
N GLN A 208 11.68 -13.05 12.31
CA GLN A 208 11.67 -12.57 10.93
C GLN A 208 10.29 -12.02 10.57
N LEU A 209 10.25 -10.95 9.79
CA LEU A 209 9.00 -10.38 9.27
C LEU A 209 9.00 -10.44 7.75
N ALA A 210 7.96 -11.06 7.18
CA ALA A 210 7.73 -11.07 5.74
C ALA A 210 7.01 -9.78 5.33
N ILE A 211 7.69 -8.98 4.51
CA ILE A 211 7.26 -7.67 4.05
C ILE A 211 6.83 -7.81 2.58
N SER A 212 5.56 -7.58 2.29
CA SER A 212 5.10 -7.40 0.92
C SER A 212 5.21 -5.92 0.55
N ASN A 213 6.15 -5.56 -0.32
CA ASN A 213 6.30 -4.19 -0.83
C ASN A 213 5.22 -3.82 -1.85
N THR A 214 3.99 -4.32 -1.70
CA THR A 214 2.84 -3.75 -2.38
C THR A 214 2.37 -2.58 -1.51
N PRO A 215 2.64 -1.32 -1.88
CA PRO A 215 1.75 -0.29 -1.39
C PRO A 215 0.36 -0.73 -1.84
N LEU A 216 -0.62 -0.76 -0.94
CA LEU A 216 -1.98 -0.62 -1.42
C LEU A 216 -2.19 0.89 -1.55
N PRO A 217 -1.98 1.49 -2.74
CA PRO A 217 -2.60 2.77 -3.03
C PRO A 217 -4.13 2.59 -2.89
N VAL A 218 -4.87 3.70 -2.78
CA VAL A 218 -6.34 3.71 -2.88
C VAL A 218 -6.82 2.58 -3.78
N THR A 219 -7.71 1.74 -3.24
CA THR A 219 -8.23 0.63 -4.03
C THR A 219 -9.31 1.19 -4.95
N LEU A 220 -8.87 1.67 -6.12
CA LEU A 220 -9.76 2.13 -7.18
C LEU A 220 -10.56 0.93 -7.69
N VAL A 221 -11.86 0.91 -7.39
CA VAL A 221 -12.78 -0.15 -7.79
C VAL A 221 -13.12 0.00 -9.28
N ALA A 222 -13.42 1.22 -9.68
CA ALA A 222 -13.84 1.54 -11.03
C ALA A 222 -13.45 2.98 -11.38
N PHE A 223 -13.06 3.17 -12.62
CA PHE A 223 -12.95 4.48 -13.26
C PHE A 223 -13.54 4.38 -14.66
N SER A 224 -14.41 5.33 -14.99
CA SER A 224 -15.13 5.38 -16.26
C SER A 224 -15.15 6.79 -16.83
N ALA A 225 -15.08 6.88 -18.15
CA ALA A 225 -15.30 8.09 -18.91
C ALA A 225 -16.46 7.86 -19.88
N GLN A 226 -17.47 8.72 -19.84
CA GLN A 226 -18.68 8.58 -20.66
C GLN A 226 -18.94 9.87 -21.44
N ALA A 227 -19.16 9.74 -22.75
CA ALA A 227 -19.50 10.86 -23.60
C ALA A 227 -20.88 11.43 -23.25
N ALA A 228 -20.97 12.75 -23.21
CA ALA A 228 -22.20 13.51 -23.14
C ALA A 228 -22.17 14.60 -24.25
N PRO A 229 -23.31 15.20 -24.64
CA PRO A 229 -23.30 16.27 -25.62
C PRO A 229 -22.39 17.43 -25.19
N GLY A 230 -21.29 17.65 -25.92
CA GLY A 230 -20.31 18.71 -25.63
C GLY A 230 -19.46 18.50 -24.38
N ALA A 231 -19.50 17.32 -23.73
CA ALA A 231 -18.74 17.06 -22.51
C ALA A 231 -18.38 15.57 -22.35
N VAL A 232 -17.45 15.27 -21.45
CA VAL A 232 -17.17 13.91 -20.97
C VAL A 232 -17.36 13.89 -19.46
N ARG A 233 -18.13 12.92 -18.97
CA ARG A 233 -18.32 12.68 -17.53
C ARG A 233 -17.38 11.59 -17.05
N LEU A 234 -16.55 11.92 -16.09
CA LEU A 234 -15.66 11.01 -15.39
C LEU A 234 -16.31 10.60 -14.07
N ASN A 235 -16.39 9.30 -13.80
CA ASN A 235 -16.87 8.77 -12.52
C ASN A 235 -15.91 7.71 -12.02
N TRP A 236 -15.61 7.75 -10.73
CA TRP A 236 -14.82 6.71 -10.07
C TRP A 236 -15.31 6.39 -8.67
N THR A 237 -14.97 5.18 -8.25
CA THR A 237 -15.30 4.66 -6.92
C THR A 237 -14.04 4.06 -6.29
N THR A 238 -13.82 4.38 -5.03
CA THR A 238 -12.75 3.84 -4.19
C THR A 238 -13.38 2.91 -3.15
N ALA A 239 -12.78 1.74 -2.92
CA ALA A 239 -13.22 0.85 -1.83
C ALA A 239 -12.62 1.25 -0.48
N SER A 240 -11.41 1.83 -0.53
CA SER A 240 -10.70 2.39 0.60
C SER A 240 -9.70 3.42 0.11
N GLU A 241 -9.38 4.39 0.97
CA GLU A 241 -8.37 5.40 0.74
C GLU A 241 -7.40 5.41 1.91
N ARG A 242 -6.12 5.63 1.63
CA ARG A 242 -5.11 5.80 2.66
C ARG A 242 -4.24 6.98 2.30
N ASN A 243 -4.21 7.97 3.18
CA ASN A 243 -3.51 9.23 2.98
C ASN A 243 -3.86 9.90 1.64
N SER A 244 -5.05 9.66 1.08
CA SER A 244 -5.45 10.24 -0.20
C SER A 244 -5.66 11.73 -0.04
N ALA A 245 -4.81 12.55 -0.67
CA ALA A 245 -4.97 14.00 -0.65
C ALA A 245 -6.00 14.42 -1.70
N ARG A 246 -5.79 14.00 -2.96
CA ARG A 246 -6.68 14.35 -4.08
C ARG A 246 -6.52 13.42 -5.28
N PHE A 247 -7.55 13.40 -6.11
CA PHE A 247 -7.51 12.84 -7.45
C PHE A 247 -7.39 13.96 -8.47
N VAL A 248 -6.42 13.88 -9.36
CA VAL A 248 -6.26 14.78 -10.51
C VAL A 248 -6.73 14.05 -11.76
N ALA A 249 -7.78 14.56 -12.39
CA ALA A 249 -8.21 14.05 -13.69
C ALA A 249 -7.28 14.59 -14.77
N GLU A 250 -6.76 13.70 -15.62
CA GLU A 250 -5.89 14.05 -16.74
C GLU A 250 -6.49 13.56 -18.06
N ARG A 251 -6.29 14.32 -19.13
CA ARG A 251 -6.77 14.05 -20.49
C ARG A 251 -5.60 14.01 -21.47
N SER A 252 -5.67 13.10 -22.46
CA SER A 252 -4.76 12.98 -23.61
C SER A 252 -5.59 12.99 -24.90
N THR A 253 -5.05 13.54 -25.98
CA THR A 253 -5.59 13.37 -27.35
C THR A 253 -4.82 12.31 -28.16
N ASP A 254 -3.70 11.82 -27.62
CA ASP A 254 -2.76 10.90 -28.27
C ASP A 254 -2.48 9.64 -27.42
N ALA A 255 -3.08 9.51 -26.24
CA ALA A 255 -2.81 8.50 -25.21
C ALA A 255 -1.39 8.47 -24.63
N HIS A 256 -0.55 9.45 -24.93
CA HIS A 256 0.84 9.54 -24.44
C HIS A 256 1.05 10.77 -23.55
N THR A 257 0.56 11.93 -24.00
CA THR A 257 0.75 13.22 -23.33
C THR A 257 -0.51 13.65 -22.60
N PHE A 258 -0.52 13.41 -21.28
CA PHE A 258 -1.65 13.73 -20.43
C PHE A 258 -1.52 15.12 -19.79
N VAL A 259 -2.58 15.92 -19.89
CA VAL A 259 -2.70 17.24 -19.25
C VAL A 259 -3.78 17.21 -18.16
N ALA A 260 -3.52 17.87 -17.03
CA ALA A 260 -4.50 17.97 -15.96
C ALA A 260 -5.67 18.87 -16.37
N ILE A 261 -6.90 18.42 -16.11
CA ILE A 261 -8.14 19.15 -16.42
C ILE A 261 -8.92 19.56 -15.18
N GLY A 262 -8.58 19.00 -14.01
CA GLY A 262 -9.16 19.38 -12.73
C GLY A 262 -8.80 18.37 -11.64
N SER A 263 -9.21 18.68 -10.41
CA SER A 263 -8.97 17.81 -9.26
C SER A 263 -10.16 17.78 -8.30
N VAL A 264 -10.28 16.67 -7.57
CA VAL A 264 -11.27 16.48 -6.49
C VAL A 264 -10.51 15.99 -5.26
N GLU A 265 -10.78 16.62 -4.10
CA GLU A 265 -10.17 16.22 -2.83
C GLU A 265 -10.55 14.78 -2.48
N GLY A 266 -9.56 14.04 -1.96
CA GLY A 266 -9.74 12.68 -1.45
C GLY A 266 -10.38 12.69 -0.07
N ALA A 267 -10.74 11.51 0.43
CA ALA A 267 -11.29 11.34 1.78
C ALA A 267 -10.21 11.08 2.84
N GLY A 268 -8.92 11.29 2.53
CA GLY A 268 -7.82 11.01 3.45
C GLY A 268 -7.60 9.51 3.65
N THR A 269 -7.73 9.07 4.90
CA THR A 269 -7.64 7.64 5.26
C THR A 269 -9.01 7.14 5.69
N THR A 270 -9.60 6.24 4.90
CA THR A 270 -10.94 5.69 5.11
C THR A 270 -11.04 4.28 4.53
N THR A 271 -11.82 3.42 5.18
CA THR A 271 -12.20 2.10 4.66
C THR A 271 -13.62 2.09 4.09
N ALA A 272 -14.28 3.24 4.05
CA ALA A 272 -15.61 3.38 3.45
C ALA A 272 -15.49 3.58 1.94
N THR A 273 -16.47 3.07 1.21
CA THR A 273 -16.59 3.30 -0.23
C THR A 273 -16.94 4.76 -0.50
N HIS A 274 -16.17 5.42 -1.37
CA HIS A 274 -16.47 6.78 -1.82
C HIS A 274 -16.63 6.80 -3.35
N SER A 275 -17.58 7.62 -3.80
CA SER A 275 -17.85 7.84 -5.22
C SER A 275 -17.64 9.31 -5.55
N TYR A 276 -16.98 9.54 -6.66
CA TYR A 276 -16.57 10.86 -7.12
C TYR A 276 -16.90 11.05 -8.60
N ALA A 277 -17.02 12.31 -9.00
CA ALA A 277 -17.26 12.66 -10.39
C ALA A 277 -16.57 13.97 -10.77
N LEU A 278 -16.18 14.08 -12.04
CA LEU A 278 -15.67 15.30 -12.65
C LEU A 278 -16.18 15.38 -14.09
N THR A 279 -16.55 16.59 -14.56
CA THR A 279 -17.01 16.80 -15.93
C THR A 279 -15.99 17.62 -16.72
N ASP A 280 -15.53 17.08 -17.84
CA ASP A 280 -14.73 17.80 -18.84
C ASP A 280 -15.67 18.44 -19.87
N ALA A 281 -15.86 19.75 -19.81
CA ALA A 281 -16.68 20.51 -20.76
C ALA A 281 -15.84 21.28 -21.80
N ALA A 282 -14.50 21.25 -21.69
CA ALA A 282 -13.60 22.01 -22.55
C ALA A 282 -12.97 21.07 -23.60
N LEU A 283 -13.82 20.39 -24.36
CA LEU A 283 -13.38 19.34 -25.29
C LEU A 283 -12.64 19.92 -26.51
N PRO A 284 -11.58 19.24 -26.99
CA PRO A 284 -10.95 19.59 -28.26
C PRO A 284 -11.93 19.53 -29.43
N PRO A 285 -11.78 20.38 -30.45
CA PRO A 285 -12.68 20.43 -31.60
C PRO A 285 -12.63 19.13 -32.43
N GLY A 286 -13.74 18.80 -33.08
CA GLY A 286 -13.81 17.73 -34.09
C GLY A 286 -14.29 16.36 -33.59
N GLY A 287 -14.74 16.26 -32.33
CA GLY A 287 -15.19 14.99 -31.77
C GLY A 287 -14.13 13.88 -31.73
N PRO A 288 -12.85 14.17 -31.39
CA PRO A 288 -11.81 13.14 -31.40
C PRO A 288 -12.06 12.08 -30.31
N THR A 289 -11.38 10.95 -30.44
CA THR A 289 -11.16 10.05 -29.30
C THR A 289 -10.29 10.76 -28.26
N LEU A 290 -10.78 10.79 -27.02
CA LEU A 290 -10.10 11.35 -25.87
C LEU A 290 -9.76 10.24 -24.90
N TYR A 291 -8.61 10.35 -24.26
CA TYR A 291 -8.13 9.39 -23.27
C TYR A 291 -8.08 10.06 -21.91
N TYR A 292 -8.60 9.40 -20.90
CA TYR A 292 -8.64 9.92 -19.54
C TYR A 292 -7.96 8.96 -18.58
N ARG A 293 -7.32 9.51 -17.56
CA ARG A 293 -6.84 8.76 -16.39
C ARG A 293 -6.97 9.60 -15.15
N LEU A 294 -6.96 8.96 -13.99
CA LEU A 294 -6.80 9.61 -12.71
C LEU A 294 -5.34 9.50 -12.29
N ARG A 295 -4.77 10.62 -11.85
CA ARG A 295 -3.55 10.67 -11.06
C ARG A 295 -3.95 10.94 -9.61
N GLN A 296 -3.90 9.90 -8.80
CA GLN A 296 -4.07 10.02 -7.36
C GLN A 296 -2.79 10.59 -6.74
N VAL A 297 -2.98 11.50 -5.80
CA VAL A 297 -1.90 12.15 -5.03
C VAL A 297 -2.17 11.88 -3.56
N ASP A 298 -1.21 11.27 -2.88
CA ASP A 298 -1.28 11.04 -1.45
C ASP A 298 -0.71 12.25 -0.67
N LEU A 299 -0.99 12.34 0.63
CA LEU A 299 -0.56 13.43 1.51
C LEU A 299 0.97 13.53 1.64
N ASP A 300 1.67 12.43 1.39
CA ASP A 300 3.14 12.37 1.34
C ASP A 300 3.72 12.69 -0.05
N GLY A 301 2.87 12.97 -1.04
CA GLY A 301 3.24 13.28 -2.42
C GLY A 301 3.39 12.07 -3.34
N THR A 302 3.14 10.85 -2.85
CA THR A 302 3.14 9.64 -3.70
C THR A 302 2.09 9.74 -4.80
N LEU A 303 2.45 9.28 -6.00
CA LEU A 303 1.59 9.34 -7.18
C LEU A 303 1.23 7.95 -7.67
N THR A 304 -0.06 7.71 -7.90
CA THR A 304 -0.58 6.47 -8.52
C THR A 304 -1.51 6.83 -9.68
N TYR A 305 -1.50 6.03 -10.75
CA TYR A 305 -2.35 6.24 -11.92
C TYR A 305 -3.40 5.13 -12.07
N SER A 306 -4.61 5.51 -12.48
CA SER A 306 -5.63 4.55 -12.92
C SER A 306 -5.28 3.94 -14.29
N PRO A 307 -5.97 2.86 -14.70
CA PRO A 307 -6.08 2.50 -16.10
C PRO A 307 -6.61 3.67 -16.94
N VAL A 308 -6.22 3.73 -18.21
CA VAL A 308 -6.67 4.74 -19.16
C VAL A 308 -8.04 4.35 -19.74
N GLN A 309 -8.97 5.30 -19.77
CA GLN A 309 -10.28 5.15 -20.40
C GLN A 309 -10.34 5.97 -21.70
N ALA A 310 -10.61 5.30 -22.82
CA ALA A 310 -10.82 5.95 -24.10
C ALA A 310 -12.32 6.23 -24.31
N VAL A 311 -12.64 7.40 -24.83
CA VAL A 311 -14.01 7.81 -25.13
C VAL A 311 -14.04 8.62 -26.42
N GLU A 312 -14.96 8.29 -27.32
CA GLU A 312 -15.25 9.13 -28.48
C GLU A 312 -16.06 10.33 -28.00
N SER A 313 -15.48 11.53 -28.12
CA SER A 313 -16.20 12.73 -27.70
C SER A 313 -17.38 13.01 -28.62
N SER A 314 -18.55 13.28 -28.02
CA SER A 314 -19.72 13.68 -28.78
C SER A 314 -19.72 15.21 -28.90
N PRO A 315 -19.50 15.78 -30.09
CA PRO A 315 -19.64 17.22 -30.27
C PRO A 315 -21.07 17.63 -29.89
N GLY A 316 -21.21 18.74 -29.16
CA GLY A 316 -22.53 19.29 -28.88
C GLY A 316 -23.28 19.58 -30.18
N GLU A 317 -24.60 19.45 -30.19
CA GLU A 317 -25.37 19.73 -31.41
C GLU A 317 -25.29 21.23 -31.73
N LEU A 318 -24.84 21.55 -32.95
CA LEU A 318 -24.79 22.94 -33.41
C LEU A 318 -26.21 23.50 -33.53
N THR A 319 -26.51 24.52 -32.73
CA THR A 319 -27.81 25.19 -32.72
C THR A 319 -27.68 26.65 -33.14
N LEU A 320 -28.70 27.15 -33.83
CA LEU A 320 -28.83 28.53 -34.27
C LEU A 320 -30.17 29.06 -33.77
N LEU A 321 -30.13 30.05 -32.88
CA LEU A 321 -31.30 30.53 -32.16
C LEU A 321 -31.36 32.07 -32.12
N PRO A 322 -32.51 32.70 -32.46
CA PRO A 322 -33.66 32.07 -33.10
C PRO A 322 -33.34 31.70 -34.57
N ASN A 323 -34.13 30.79 -35.15
CA ASN A 323 -34.10 30.49 -36.57
C ASN A 323 -35.53 30.10 -37.01
N PRO A 324 -36.29 31.00 -37.66
CA PRO A 324 -35.83 32.27 -38.28
C PRO A 324 -35.45 33.37 -37.28
N ALA A 325 -34.57 34.30 -37.66
CA ALA A 325 -34.11 35.44 -36.85
C ALA A 325 -34.32 36.78 -37.59
N HIS A 326 -34.52 37.89 -36.88
CA HIS A 326 -34.72 39.20 -37.53
C HIS A 326 -33.42 40.02 -37.65
N VAL A 327 -32.77 40.28 -36.52
CA VAL A 327 -31.59 41.17 -36.44
C VAL A 327 -30.31 40.40 -36.12
N SER A 328 -30.42 39.39 -35.26
CA SER A 328 -29.28 38.57 -34.87
C SER A 328 -29.71 37.14 -34.58
N ALA A 329 -28.78 36.20 -34.80
CA ALA A 329 -28.90 34.82 -34.37
C ALA A 329 -27.69 34.46 -33.50
N ARG A 330 -27.89 33.59 -32.52
CA ARG A 330 -26.84 33.03 -31.68
C ARG A 330 -26.53 31.61 -32.14
N LEU A 331 -25.27 31.36 -32.47
CA LEU A 331 -24.72 30.03 -32.61
C LEU A 331 -24.31 29.51 -31.23
N ALA A 332 -24.68 28.27 -30.92
CA ALA A 332 -24.26 27.56 -29.71
C ALA A 332 -23.92 26.10 -30.05
N GLY A 333 -23.12 25.47 -29.19
CA GLY A 333 -22.71 24.07 -29.36
C GLY A 333 -21.45 23.88 -30.22
N ALA A 334 -20.69 24.94 -30.46
CA ALA A 334 -19.36 24.84 -31.07
C ALA A 334 -18.24 24.91 -30.01
N PRO A 335 -17.05 24.38 -30.28
CA PRO A 335 -15.90 24.52 -29.37
C PRO A 335 -15.53 25.98 -29.14
N ALA A 336 -14.92 26.33 -27.99
CA ALA A 336 -14.43 27.68 -27.73
C ALA A 336 -13.33 28.09 -28.73
N GLY A 337 -13.37 29.34 -29.22
CA GLY A 337 -12.44 29.85 -30.24
C GLY A 337 -12.59 29.25 -31.64
N ALA A 338 -13.61 28.43 -31.89
CA ALA A 338 -13.87 27.82 -33.19
C ALA A 338 -14.21 28.89 -34.24
N LEU A 339 -13.60 28.78 -35.43
CA LEU A 339 -13.92 29.65 -36.56
C LEU A 339 -15.34 29.34 -37.07
N VAL A 340 -16.18 30.38 -37.03
CA VAL A 340 -17.53 30.39 -37.59
C VAL A 340 -17.50 31.18 -38.89
N GLN A 341 -17.89 30.55 -39.98
CA GLN A 341 -17.99 31.18 -41.30
C GLN A 341 -19.44 31.16 -41.77
N VAL A 342 -19.92 32.30 -42.27
CA VAL A 342 -21.28 32.45 -42.79
C VAL A 342 -21.21 32.75 -44.28
N PHE A 343 -21.98 31.99 -45.06
CA PHE A 343 -22.05 32.11 -46.52
C PHE A 343 -23.47 32.49 -46.95
N ASP A 344 -23.59 33.37 -47.94
CA ASP A 344 -24.87 33.66 -48.60
C ASP A 344 -25.31 32.52 -49.53
N ALA A 345 -26.49 32.65 -50.14
CA ALA A 345 -27.04 31.65 -51.06
C ALA A 345 -26.22 31.44 -52.35
N LEU A 346 -25.29 32.35 -52.67
CA LEU A 346 -24.36 32.23 -53.80
C LEU A 346 -23.01 31.62 -53.37
N GLY A 347 -22.86 31.24 -52.10
CA GLY A 347 -21.64 30.68 -51.54
C GLY A 347 -20.56 31.71 -51.21
N ARG A 348 -20.87 33.01 -51.22
CA ARG A 348 -19.91 34.06 -50.85
C ARG A 348 -19.87 34.19 -49.33
N GLN A 349 -18.67 34.25 -48.75
CA GLN A 349 -18.51 34.47 -47.32
C GLN A 349 -18.90 35.90 -46.95
N VAL A 350 -19.89 36.06 -46.08
CA VAL A 350 -20.42 37.37 -45.64
C VAL A 350 -20.01 37.73 -44.22
N LEU A 351 -19.68 36.74 -43.38
CA LEU A 351 -19.19 36.95 -42.01
C LEU A 351 -18.20 35.85 -41.65
N ALA A 352 -17.16 36.21 -40.89
CA ALA A 352 -16.31 35.28 -40.18
C ALA A 352 -16.10 35.79 -38.75
N THR A 353 -16.27 34.92 -37.77
CA THR A 353 -16.07 35.22 -36.34
C THR A 353 -15.55 33.99 -35.62
N THR A 354 -15.21 34.12 -34.35
CA THR A 354 -14.84 33.00 -33.48
C THR A 354 -15.81 32.90 -32.31
N THR A 355 -16.04 31.69 -31.81
CA THR A 355 -16.83 31.50 -30.59
C THR A 355 -16.09 31.99 -29.34
N ASP A 356 -16.86 32.41 -28.34
CA ASP A 356 -16.39 32.75 -27.01
C ASP A 356 -15.98 31.50 -26.19
N ALA A 357 -15.56 31.71 -24.94
CA ALA A 357 -15.20 30.64 -24.02
C ALA A 357 -16.35 29.66 -23.71
N ALA A 358 -17.59 30.07 -23.93
CA ALA A 358 -18.79 29.24 -23.77
C ALA A 358 -19.17 28.51 -25.07
N GLY A 359 -18.39 28.64 -26.14
CA GLY A 359 -18.68 27.98 -27.42
C GLY A 359 -19.81 28.65 -28.20
N THR A 360 -20.05 29.94 -27.97
CA THR A 360 -21.13 30.69 -28.60
C THR A 360 -20.64 31.86 -29.45
N ALA A 361 -21.41 32.22 -30.48
CA ALA A 361 -21.12 33.39 -31.32
C ALA A 361 -22.42 34.11 -31.71
N THR A 362 -22.40 35.43 -31.67
CA THR A 362 -23.51 36.27 -32.16
C THR A 362 -23.29 36.59 -33.63
N LEU A 363 -24.29 36.35 -34.46
CA LEU A 363 -24.28 36.58 -35.90
C LEU A 363 -25.25 37.73 -36.21
N LEU A 364 -24.70 38.87 -36.62
CA LEU A 364 -25.44 40.04 -37.08
C LEU A 364 -25.45 40.05 -38.61
N LEU A 365 -26.62 39.82 -39.21
CA LEU A 365 -26.76 39.60 -40.64
C LEU A 365 -28.02 40.32 -41.16
N SER A 366 -28.00 40.74 -42.42
CA SER A 366 -29.20 41.26 -43.09
C SER A 366 -30.16 40.12 -43.47
N ARG A 367 -31.40 40.47 -43.82
CA ARG A 367 -32.41 39.53 -44.32
C ARG A 367 -31.86 38.64 -45.45
N GLY A 368 -32.10 37.33 -45.37
CA GLY A 368 -31.58 36.37 -46.34
C GLY A 368 -31.48 34.94 -45.80
N VAL A 369 -31.05 34.01 -46.66
CA VAL A 369 -30.75 32.62 -46.29
C VAL A 369 -29.24 32.43 -46.28
N TYR A 370 -28.74 31.87 -45.18
CA TYR A 370 -27.31 31.68 -44.98
C TYR A 370 -26.98 30.22 -44.61
N ALA A 371 -25.79 29.78 -45.02
CA ALA A 371 -25.15 28.59 -44.49
C ALA A 371 -24.11 29.01 -43.44
N VAL A 372 -24.29 28.56 -42.20
CA VAL A 372 -23.34 28.78 -41.11
C VAL A 372 -22.51 27.51 -40.94
N ARG A 373 -21.19 27.64 -41.04
CA ARG A 373 -20.22 26.54 -40.97
C ARG A 373 -19.27 26.72 -39.79
N THR A 374 -19.01 25.63 -39.08
CA THR A 374 -17.91 25.51 -38.10
C THR A 374 -17.34 24.10 -38.15
N GLY A 375 -16.04 23.98 -38.46
CA GLY A 375 -15.42 22.69 -38.75
C GLY A 375 -16.19 21.91 -39.83
N PRO A 376 -16.54 20.62 -39.61
CA PRO A 376 -17.32 19.81 -40.54
C PRO A 376 -18.83 20.10 -40.50
N HIS A 377 -19.30 20.91 -39.56
CA HIS A 377 -20.73 21.13 -39.34
C HIS A 377 -21.25 22.32 -40.13
N VAL A 378 -22.39 22.13 -40.81
CA VAL A 378 -23.14 23.18 -41.50
C VAL A 378 -24.58 23.19 -41.01
N ARG A 379 -25.11 24.39 -40.79
CA ARG A 379 -26.54 24.63 -40.48
C ARG A 379 -27.07 25.78 -41.31
N ARG A 380 -28.33 25.67 -41.74
CA ARG A 380 -29.04 26.74 -42.44
C ARG A 380 -29.59 27.74 -41.41
N LEU A 381 -29.37 29.03 -41.67
CA LEU A 381 -29.97 30.14 -40.94
C LEU A 381 -30.89 30.93 -41.88
N LEU A 382 -32.12 31.22 -41.45
CA LEU A 382 -33.01 32.15 -42.13
C LEU A 382 -33.06 33.46 -41.34
N MET A 383 -32.76 34.58 -42.00
CA MET A 383 -32.93 35.94 -41.49
C MET A 383 -34.14 36.60 -42.17
N GLU A 384 -35.13 37.07 -41.42
CA GLU A 384 -36.42 37.62 -41.89
C GLU A 384 -36.63 39.11 -41.66
#